data_AF-A0A5Q4GVK7-F1
#
_entry.id   AF-A0A5Q4GVK7-F1
#
_cell.length_a   1.000
_cell.length_b   1.000
_cell.length_c   1.000
_cell.angle_alpha   90.00
_cell.angle_beta   90.00
_cell.angle_gamma   90.00
#
_symmetry.space_group_name_H-M   'P 1'
#
loop_
_entity.id
_entity.type
_entity.pdbx_description
1 polymer ?
#
loop_
_entity_poly.entity_id
_entity_poly.type
_entity_poly.pdbx_seq_one_letter_code
_entity_poly.pdbx_strand_id
1 'polypeptide(L)'
;MRWGVLALVIVGGLIRGAGWQGVWPAVRITGGSMAPNLVGEHYCLICRDCRMVIRYDAHAPPRDGRVVCWNCGAGNDHRVDQRVRMGQRVLIDRWAFAWQTPNRWDVVAFPMPNHPSRWAVKRIVGLPGERIEFRRGDVVANGRTVRKSLAQLRRMAVLVHDNDHPPKRELELPPRWKKKSSESRWHVEGTRFVFRPHEGGNEGLDWLGYQHWPGYAGVVQRTQPSPIMDNDSYNQQLSRRLNVVTDIMLACRIRIGDGEGCVALEITDLNDRYRVELCFQHRQLVWSQNSDELSRIPLPRFAFARGVLVEFAWCDGQLLFAIDGHPQIRHEFKDVEADRTHRQGMEDWQRSDSRDPISQMAIGATGTAVTVDRLRVFRDLHYLTPDYVDHHRNQWLLGPDELFVVGDNIPISQDSRHWPRPGMPAEQLWGRVWGMH
;
A
#
# COMPACT_ATOMS: atom_id res chain seq x y z
N MET A 1 35.76 47.17 17.01
CA MET A 1 35.83 46.35 18.24
C MET A 1 34.47 46.43 18.94
N ARG A 2 33.80 45.28 19.10
CA ARG A 2 32.71 45.00 20.08
C ARG A 2 31.30 45.58 19.82
N TRP A 3 30.63 45.03 18.80
CA TRP A 3 29.19 44.69 18.90
C TRP A 3 29.11 43.19 19.07
N GLY A 4 28.94 42.72 20.31
CA GLY A 4 28.97 41.31 20.63
C GLY A 4 28.18 41.03 21.91
N VAL A 5 27.24 40.09 21.78
CA VAL A 5 26.60 39.35 22.87
C VAL A 5 25.57 40.15 23.70
N LEU A 6 24.37 40.30 23.14
CA LEU A 6 23.15 40.37 23.97
C LEU A 6 22.50 38.98 23.93
N ALA A 7 22.76 38.20 24.97
CA ALA A 7 22.19 36.88 25.22
C ALA A 7 20.65 37.00 25.33
N LEU A 8 19.82 36.17 24.67
CA LEU A 8 19.72 34.72 24.77
C LEU A 8 19.55 34.22 26.21
N VAL A 9 18.74 34.90 27.04
CA VAL A 9 18.28 34.38 28.34
C VAL A 9 16.84 34.86 28.69
N ILE A 10 15.82 34.52 27.89
CA ILE A 10 14.42 34.50 28.38
C ILE A 10 13.62 33.37 27.68
N VAL A 11 14.00 32.10 27.85
CA VAL A 11 13.07 30.95 27.65
C VAL A 11 13.41 29.78 28.62
N GLY A 12 13.87 30.09 29.84
CA GLY A 12 14.34 29.08 30.80
C GLY A 12 13.45 28.84 32.02
N GLY A 13 12.33 29.57 32.16
CA GLY A 13 11.71 29.80 33.48
C GLY A 13 10.34 29.18 33.76
N LEU A 14 9.70 28.45 32.83
CA LEU A 14 8.33 27.94 33.03
C LEU A 14 8.13 26.45 32.67
N ILE A 15 9.19 25.64 32.57
CA ILE A 15 9.10 24.19 32.31
C ILE A 15 9.56 23.39 33.55
N ARG A 16 9.02 23.71 34.73
CA ARG A 16 9.28 22.94 35.97
C ARG A 16 8.02 22.52 36.72
N GLY A 17 6.95 22.20 35.99
CA GLY A 17 5.71 21.70 36.59
C GLY A 17 4.79 20.89 35.66
N ALA A 18 4.81 21.16 34.36
CA ALA A 18 4.17 20.31 33.35
C ALA A 18 5.25 19.45 32.70
N GLY A 19 5.41 18.21 33.16
CA GLY A 19 6.30 17.25 32.50
C GLY A 19 5.96 17.15 31.01
N TRP A 20 6.95 16.83 30.17
CA TRP A 20 6.79 16.62 28.73
C TRP A 20 5.63 15.65 28.36
N GLN A 21 5.16 14.84 29.31
CA GLN A 21 3.96 14.01 29.22
C GLN A 21 2.65 14.78 28.98
N GLY A 22 2.58 16.08 29.28
CA GLY A 22 1.39 16.92 29.07
C GLY A 22 1.27 17.53 27.67
N VAL A 23 2.38 17.66 26.94
CA VAL A 23 2.41 18.33 25.62
C VAL A 23 2.06 17.35 24.51
N TRP A 24 2.57 16.12 24.59
CA TRP A 24 2.28 15.03 23.66
C TRP A 24 1.92 13.75 24.44
N PRO A 25 0.65 13.56 24.84
CA PRO A 25 0.28 12.35 25.55
C PRO A 25 0.53 11.13 24.68
N ALA A 26 1.20 10.14 25.26
CA ALA A 26 1.37 8.83 24.65
C ALA A 26 0.12 7.99 24.92
N VAL A 27 -0.58 7.58 23.87
CA VAL A 27 -1.78 6.72 23.97
C VAL A 27 -1.50 5.36 23.38
N ARG A 28 -2.17 4.33 23.92
CA ARG A 28 -2.09 2.97 23.41
C ARG A 28 -3.30 2.68 22.54
N ILE A 29 -3.05 2.09 21.38
CA ILE A 29 -4.09 1.58 20.49
C ILE A 29 -4.58 0.25 21.02
N THR A 30 -5.90 0.13 21.19
CA THR A 30 -6.51 -1.06 21.81
C THR A 30 -7.20 -1.97 20.78
N GLY A 31 -7.84 -1.39 19.77
CA GLY A 31 -8.58 -2.13 18.73
C GLY A 31 -7.87 -2.24 17.38
N GLY A 32 -8.35 -3.14 16.51
CA GLY A 32 -7.80 -3.42 15.18
C GLY A 32 -8.22 -2.46 14.06
N SER A 33 -8.99 -1.41 14.35
CA SER A 33 -9.64 -0.55 13.33
C SER A 33 -8.66 0.21 12.42
N MET A 34 -7.41 0.40 12.85
CA MET A 34 -6.36 1.03 12.03
C MET A 34 -5.30 0.03 11.55
N ALA A 35 -5.51 -1.28 11.76
CA ALA A 35 -4.63 -2.30 11.21
C ALA A 35 -4.67 -2.29 9.66
N PRO A 36 -3.60 -2.75 8.99
CA PRO A 36 -2.32 -3.17 9.56
C PRO A 36 -1.38 -2.00 9.90
N ASN A 37 -1.71 -0.76 9.50
CA ASN A 37 -0.83 0.41 9.63
C ASN A 37 -0.63 0.86 11.07
N LEU A 38 -1.64 0.66 11.92
CA LEU A 38 -1.58 0.93 13.35
C LEU A 38 -2.33 -0.18 14.11
N VAL A 39 -1.58 -1.06 14.76
CA VAL A 39 -2.10 -2.28 15.37
C VAL A 39 -2.50 -2.08 16.84
N GLY A 40 -3.67 -2.61 17.19
CA GLY A 40 -4.14 -2.74 18.56
C GLY A 40 -3.51 -3.94 19.27
N GLU A 41 -4.19 -4.44 20.30
CA GLU A 41 -3.78 -5.69 20.95
C GLU A 41 -3.85 -6.84 19.95
N HIS A 42 -2.76 -7.59 19.84
CA HIS A 42 -2.61 -8.60 18.80
C HIS A 42 -1.83 -9.80 19.28
N TYR A 43 -2.08 -10.94 18.66
CA TYR A 43 -1.14 -12.06 18.68
C TYR A 43 -0.08 -11.86 17.61
N CYS A 44 1.08 -12.49 17.82
CA CYS A 44 2.19 -12.46 16.88
C CYS A 44 2.74 -13.88 16.73
N LEU A 45 2.82 -14.38 15.50
CA LEU A 45 3.47 -15.66 15.22
C LEU A 45 4.42 -15.55 14.03
N ILE A 46 5.44 -16.39 14.01
CA ILE A 46 6.37 -16.52 12.88
C ILE A 46 5.86 -17.65 12.00
N CYS A 47 5.60 -17.36 10.73
CA CYS A 47 5.13 -18.35 9.79
C CYS A 47 6.10 -19.55 9.72
N ARG A 48 5.57 -20.77 9.82
CA ARG A 48 6.35 -22.00 9.77
C ARG A 48 7.04 -22.25 8.41
N ASP A 49 6.51 -21.64 7.36
CA ASP A 49 6.91 -21.85 5.97
C ASP A 49 7.85 -20.72 5.50
N CYS A 50 7.31 -19.52 5.30
CA CYS A 50 8.08 -18.37 4.79
C CYS A 50 8.76 -17.50 5.87
N ARG A 51 8.58 -17.81 7.16
CA ARG A 51 9.16 -17.07 8.30
C ARG A 51 8.67 -15.62 8.46
N MET A 52 7.64 -15.20 7.74
CA MET A 52 7.02 -13.89 7.96
C MET A 52 6.39 -13.78 9.32
N VAL A 53 6.50 -12.60 9.93
CA VAL A 53 5.75 -12.24 11.13
C VAL A 53 4.30 -11.97 10.74
N ILE A 54 3.39 -12.68 11.40
CA ILE A 54 1.94 -12.53 11.22
C ILE A 54 1.39 -11.91 12.50
N ARG A 55 0.75 -10.75 12.36
CA ARG A 55 0.02 -10.06 13.42
C ARG A 55 -1.47 -10.18 13.16
N TYR A 56 -2.23 -10.54 14.18
CA TYR A 56 -3.67 -10.73 14.06
C TYR A 56 -4.41 -10.40 15.35
N ASP A 57 -5.69 -10.07 15.22
CA ASP A 57 -6.50 -9.47 16.27
C ASP A 57 -6.56 -10.37 17.52
N ALA A 58 -6.22 -9.80 18.67
CA ALA A 58 -6.35 -10.49 19.96
C ALA A 58 -7.80 -10.60 20.41
N HIS A 59 -8.67 -9.70 19.93
CA HIS A 59 -10.09 -9.67 20.28
C HIS A 59 -10.94 -10.64 19.44
N ALA A 60 -10.38 -11.17 18.35
CA ALA A 60 -11.03 -12.13 17.46
C ALA A 60 -10.06 -13.23 16.95
N PRO A 61 -9.43 -14.03 17.83
CA PRO A 61 -8.46 -15.06 17.42
C PRO A 61 -9.12 -16.25 16.75
N PRO A 62 -8.58 -16.87 15.69
CA PRO A 62 -9.26 -17.91 14.91
C PRO A 62 -9.81 -19.08 15.75
N ARG A 63 -11.09 -19.41 15.59
CA ARG A 63 -11.79 -20.43 16.41
C ARG A 63 -11.24 -21.84 16.20
N ASP A 64 -10.88 -22.17 14.97
CA ASP A 64 -10.27 -23.45 14.59
C ASP A 64 -8.78 -23.54 15.00
N GLY A 65 -8.21 -22.44 15.48
CA GLY A 65 -6.79 -22.29 15.79
C GLY A 65 -5.91 -22.07 14.57
N ARG A 66 -6.46 -21.99 13.35
CA ARG A 66 -5.68 -21.86 12.12
C ARG A 66 -5.47 -20.39 11.76
N VAL A 67 -4.21 -19.99 11.61
CA VAL A 67 -3.80 -18.64 11.18
C VAL A 67 -3.16 -18.73 9.81
N VAL A 68 -3.71 -18.02 8.83
CA VAL A 68 -3.16 -17.99 7.46
C VAL A 68 -2.08 -16.92 7.33
N CYS A 69 -0.95 -17.32 6.78
CA CYS A 69 0.12 -16.40 6.43
C CYS A 69 -0.28 -15.52 5.25
N TRP A 70 -0.18 -14.21 5.45
CA TRP A 70 -0.49 -13.22 4.42
C TRP A 70 0.47 -13.24 3.21
N ASN A 71 1.71 -13.70 3.39
CA ASN A 71 2.71 -13.73 2.31
C ASN A 71 2.61 -15.01 1.45
N CYS A 72 2.53 -16.18 2.12
CA CYS A 72 2.64 -17.48 1.47
C CYS A 72 1.39 -18.37 1.58
N GLY A 73 0.33 -17.92 2.26
CA GLY A 73 -0.91 -18.70 2.43
C GLY A 73 -0.80 -19.92 3.36
N ALA A 74 0.37 -20.20 3.96
CA ALA A 74 0.54 -21.34 4.87
C ALA A 74 -0.40 -21.24 6.08
N GLY A 75 -1.01 -22.36 6.46
CA GLY A 75 -1.69 -22.47 7.75
C GLY A 75 -0.68 -22.62 8.88
N ASN A 76 -0.87 -21.85 9.95
CA ASN A 76 -0.09 -21.87 11.18
C ASN A 76 -1.03 -22.13 12.35
N ASP A 77 -0.51 -22.65 13.46
CA ASP A 77 -1.31 -22.94 14.63
C ASP A 77 -1.20 -21.81 15.67
N HIS A 78 -2.31 -21.14 15.93
CA HIS A 78 -2.46 -20.11 16.95
C HIS A 78 -2.06 -20.61 18.34
N ARG A 79 -2.23 -21.91 18.62
CA ARG A 79 -1.98 -22.51 19.93
C ARG A 79 -0.49 -22.56 20.31
N VAL A 80 0.42 -22.30 19.37
CA VAL A 80 1.87 -22.33 19.60
C VAL A 80 2.36 -21.17 20.47
N ASP A 81 1.83 -19.96 20.27
CA ASP A 81 2.12 -18.79 21.11
C ASP A 81 0.86 -17.92 21.20
N GLN A 82 0.19 -18.01 22.34
CA GLN A 82 -1.01 -17.24 22.68
C GLN A 82 -0.69 -16.06 23.59
N ARG A 83 0.53 -15.52 23.54
CA ARG A 83 0.85 -14.29 24.26
C ARG A 83 0.31 -13.08 23.51
N VAL A 84 -0.64 -12.38 24.12
CA VAL A 84 -1.13 -11.09 23.63
C VAL A 84 -0.01 -10.05 23.72
N ARG A 85 0.26 -9.39 22.61
CA ARG A 85 1.11 -8.20 22.52
C ARG A 85 0.21 -6.99 22.70
N MET A 86 0.66 -6.09 23.57
CA MET A 86 0.02 -4.81 23.76
C MET A 86 0.08 -4.01 22.45
N GLY A 87 -0.99 -3.27 22.14
CA GLY A 87 -1.03 -2.46 20.92
C GLY A 87 0.00 -1.34 20.90
N GLN A 88 0.23 -0.80 19.70
CA GLN A 88 1.21 0.25 19.45
C GLN A 88 0.93 1.47 20.32
N ARG A 89 2.01 2.13 20.76
CA ARG A 89 1.95 3.42 21.44
C ARG A 89 2.19 4.51 20.41
N VAL A 90 1.35 5.53 20.43
CA VAL A 90 1.45 6.69 19.55
C VAL A 90 1.42 7.97 20.38
N LEU A 91 2.03 9.03 19.85
CA LEU A 91 1.99 10.36 20.44
C LEU A 91 0.85 11.15 19.81
N ILE A 92 0.12 11.92 20.62
CA ILE A 92 -0.88 12.85 20.11
C ILE A 92 -0.33 14.27 20.16
N ASP A 93 -0.16 14.87 18.99
CA ASP A 93 0.16 16.29 18.85
C ASP A 93 -1.12 17.12 18.96
N ARG A 94 -1.38 17.60 20.17
CA ARG A 94 -2.55 18.42 20.52
C ARG A 94 -2.50 19.83 19.95
N TRP A 95 -1.33 20.28 19.49
CA TRP A 95 -1.13 21.62 18.96
C TRP A 95 -1.17 21.65 17.43
N ALA A 96 -1.17 20.49 16.76
CA ALA A 96 -1.19 20.38 15.31
C ALA A 96 -2.25 21.31 14.69
N PHE A 97 -3.47 21.28 15.23
CA PHE A 97 -4.61 21.99 14.66
C PHE A 97 -4.85 23.40 15.25
N ALA A 98 -3.99 23.86 16.15
CA ALA A 98 -3.99 25.27 16.57
C ALA A 98 -3.38 26.20 15.50
N TRP A 99 -2.57 25.63 14.59
CA TRP A 99 -1.80 26.39 13.58
C TRP A 99 -1.89 25.80 12.17
N GLN A 100 -2.40 24.57 12.02
CA GLN A 100 -2.55 23.89 10.73
C GLN A 100 -3.99 23.44 10.57
N THR A 101 -4.54 23.59 9.37
CA THR A 101 -5.82 22.96 9.04
C THR A 101 -5.64 21.44 8.93
N PRO A 102 -6.60 20.63 9.38
CA PRO A 102 -6.56 19.18 9.18
C PRO A 102 -6.42 18.84 7.70
N ASN A 103 -5.45 18.00 7.37
CA ASN A 103 -5.23 17.58 5.99
C ASN A 103 -5.82 16.21 5.76
N ARG A 104 -6.21 15.96 4.51
CA ARG A 104 -6.61 14.62 4.11
C ARG A 104 -5.46 13.65 4.36
N TRP A 105 -5.83 12.47 4.82
CA TRP A 105 -4.97 11.37 5.22
C TRP A 105 -4.20 11.58 6.54
N ASP A 106 -4.40 12.70 7.24
CA ASP A 106 -3.95 12.81 8.63
C ASP A 106 -4.61 11.72 9.48
N VAL A 107 -3.84 11.09 10.35
CA VAL A 107 -4.36 10.18 11.38
C VAL A 107 -4.64 11.02 12.62
N VAL A 108 -5.87 10.98 13.11
CA VAL A 108 -6.35 11.87 14.17
C VAL A 108 -7.01 11.10 15.29
N ALA A 109 -6.91 11.64 16.50
CA ALA A 109 -7.60 11.15 17.68
C ALA A 109 -8.75 12.09 18.07
N PHE A 110 -9.90 11.53 18.45
CA PHE A 110 -11.10 12.27 18.84
C PHE A 110 -12.03 11.40 19.70
N PRO A 111 -12.90 11.98 20.53
CA PRO A 111 -13.99 11.24 21.19
C PRO A 111 -15.06 10.85 20.16
N MET A 112 -15.53 9.61 20.19
CA MET A 112 -16.55 9.13 19.25
C MET A 112 -17.85 9.93 19.38
N PRO A 113 -18.41 10.49 18.29
CA PRO A 113 -19.59 11.36 18.36
C PRO A 113 -20.79 10.70 19.06
N ASN A 114 -21.00 9.40 18.85
CA ASN A 114 -22.13 8.65 19.41
C ASN A 114 -21.83 8.08 20.82
N HIS A 115 -20.57 8.05 21.23
CA HIS A 115 -20.14 7.52 22.54
C HIS A 115 -18.94 8.33 23.06
N PRO A 116 -19.14 9.55 23.58
CA PRO A 116 -18.03 10.47 23.90
C PRO A 116 -17.04 9.95 24.95
N SER A 117 -17.43 8.95 25.75
CA SER A 117 -16.53 8.25 26.69
C SER A 117 -15.54 7.30 26.00
N ARG A 118 -15.70 7.04 24.70
CA ARG A 118 -14.83 6.20 23.88
C ARG A 118 -14.03 7.07 22.92
N TRP A 119 -12.73 6.81 22.88
CA TRP A 119 -11.81 7.46 21.95
C TRP A 119 -11.65 6.65 20.67
N ALA A 120 -11.50 7.34 19.55
CA ALA A 120 -11.17 6.73 18.27
C ALA A 120 -9.92 7.36 17.66
N VAL A 121 -9.15 6.52 16.98
CA VAL A 121 -8.14 6.94 16.01
C VAL A 121 -8.63 6.54 14.63
N LYS A 122 -8.64 7.50 13.71
CA LYS A 122 -9.07 7.32 12.32
C LYS A 122 -8.26 8.20 11.39
N ARG A 123 -8.31 7.91 10.10
CA ARG A 123 -7.73 8.73 9.05
C ARG A 123 -8.79 9.70 8.53
N ILE A 124 -8.42 10.97 8.33
CA ILE A 124 -9.26 11.93 7.62
C ILE A 124 -9.33 11.53 6.15
N VAL A 125 -10.53 11.29 5.66
CA VAL A 125 -10.83 10.90 4.27
C VAL A 125 -11.59 12.00 3.54
N GLY A 126 -12.42 12.79 4.24
CA GLY A 126 -13.18 13.92 3.69
C GLY A 126 -12.93 15.20 4.46
N LEU A 127 -12.90 16.31 3.74
CA LEU A 127 -12.68 17.67 4.27
C LEU A 127 -14.00 18.47 4.31
N PRO A 128 -14.04 19.60 5.03
CA PRO A 128 -15.29 20.32 5.25
C PRO A 128 -15.97 20.77 3.96
N GLY A 129 -17.31 20.66 3.96
CA GLY A 129 -18.18 20.98 2.81
C GLY A 129 -18.14 19.98 1.66
N GLU A 130 -17.33 18.92 1.73
CA GLU A 130 -17.22 17.95 0.65
C GLU A 130 -18.38 16.95 0.62
N ARG A 131 -18.69 16.49 -0.59
CA ARG A 131 -19.47 15.29 -0.85
C ARG A 131 -18.52 14.13 -1.08
N ILE A 132 -18.51 13.16 -0.18
CA ILE A 132 -17.65 11.98 -0.23
C ILE A 132 -18.42 10.79 -0.80
N GLU A 133 -17.78 10.05 -1.69
CA GLU A 133 -18.23 8.79 -2.26
C GLU A 133 -17.04 7.81 -2.27
N PHE A 134 -17.34 6.51 -2.22
CA PHE A 134 -16.35 5.48 -2.55
C PHE A 134 -16.71 4.83 -3.87
N ARG A 135 -15.70 4.68 -4.72
CA ARG A 135 -15.84 4.12 -6.06
C ARG A 135 -14.63 3.26 -6.38
N ARG A 136 -14.83 1.94 -6.56
CA ARG A 136 -13.79 0.95 -6.90
C ARG A 136 -12.67 0.86 -5.86
N GLY A 137 -12.98 1.16 -4.61
CA GLY A 137 -11.98 1.26 -3.56
C GLY A 137 -11.34 2.64 -3.43
N ASP A 138 -11.58 3.56 -4.36
CA ASP A 138 -11.05 4.93 -4.33
C ASP A 138 -11.96 5.86 -3.55
N VAL A 139 -11.38 6.95 -3.05
CA VAL A 139 -12.12 8.06 -2.44
C VAL A 139 -12.42 9.11 -3.49
N VAL A 140 -13.68 9.50 -3.62
CA VAL A 140 -14.14 10.54 -4.53
C VAL A 140 -14.70 11.70 -3.70
N ALA A 141 -14.17 12.91 -3.91
CA ALA A 141 -14.63 14.13 -3.26
C ALA A 141 -15.19 15.09 -4.30
N ASN A 142 -16.43 15.54 -4.12
CA ASN A 142 -17.12 16.45 -5.04
C ASN A 142 -17.10 15.95 -6.50
N GLY A 143 -17.25 14.64 -6.69
CA GLY A 143 -17.24 14.00 -8.01
C GLY A 143 -15.86 13.79 -8.64
N ARG A 144 -14.76 14.10 -7.93
CA ARG A 144 -13.38 13.92 -8.40
C ARG A 144 -12.62 12.91 -7.55
N THR A 145 -11.92 11.98 -8.18
CA THR A 145 -11.06 11.02 -7.47
C THR A 145 -9.97 11.75 -6.69
N VAL A 146 -9.80 11.37 -5.42
CA VAL A 146 -8.80 11.94 -4.54
C VAL A 146 -7.51 11.15 -4.64
N ARG A 147 -6.54 11.75 -5.31
CA ARG A 147 -5.27 11.12 -5.66
C ARG A 147 -4.23 11.23 -4.56
N LYS A 148 -3.72 10.09 -4.07
CA LYS A 148 -2.60 10.04 -3.12
C LYS A 148 -1.29 10.43 -3.81
N SER A 149 -0.50 11.28 -3.17
CA SER A 149 0.93 11.38 -3.49
C SER A 149 1.64 10.06 -3.17
N LEU A 150 2.81 9.84 -3.78
CA LEU A 150 3.63 8.66 -3.47
C LEU A 150 3.94 8.51 -1.97
N ALA A 151 4.17 9.63 -1.27
CA ALA A 151 4.41 9.61 0.17
C ALA A 151 3.15 9.20 0.97
N GLN A 152 1.96 9.59 0.51
CA GLN A 152 0.69 9.16 1.12
C GLN A 152 0.44 7.69 0.85
N LEU A 153 0.59 7.23 -0.40
CA LEU A 153 0.48 5.81 -0.76
C LEU A 153 1.41 4.94 0.09
N ARG A 154 2.70 5.27 0.19
CA ARG A 154 3.67 4.54 1.02
C ARG A 154 3.24 4.35 2.48
N ARG A 155 2.57 5.34 3.07
CA ARG A 155 2.12 5.29 4.47
C ARG A 155 0.89 4.43 4.68
N MET A 156 0.12 4.17 3.62
CA MET A 156 -1.18 3.51 3.68
C MET A 156 -1.16 2.11 3.06
N ALA A 157 -0.22 1.89 2.14
CA ALA A 157 -0.10 0.69 1.34
C ALA A 157 0.08 -0.56 2.21
N VAL A 158 -0.65 -1.61 1.86
CA VAL A 158 -0.61 -2.90 2.55
C VAL A 158 0.27 -3.86 1.75
N LEU A 159 1.31 -4.37 2.41
CA LEU A 159 2.22 -5.36 1.85
C LEU A 159 1.51 -6.70 1.65
N VAL A 160 1.50 -7.20 0.42
CA VAL A 160 0.83 -8.47 0.05
C VAL A 160 1.78 -9.54 -0.48
N HIS A 161 3.01 -9.14 -0.82
CA HIS A 161 4.09 -10.07 -1.18
C HIS A 161 5.44 -9.47 -0.82
N ASP A 162 6.27 -10.23 -0.11
CA ASP A 162 7.70 -9.96 0.10
C ASP A 162 8.53 -11.15 -0.40
N ASN A 163 9.32 -10.91 -1.45
CA ASN A 163 10.14 -11.93 -2.10
C ASN A 163 11.37 -12.34 -1.29
N ASP A 164 11.77 -11.57 -0.27
CA ASP A 164 12.84 -11.97 0.65
C ASP A 164 12.42 -13.13 1.57
N HIS A 165 11.14 -13.47 1.56
CA HIS A 165 10.54 -14.51 2.38
C HIS A 165 9.81 -15.56 1.52
N PRO A 166 10.54 -16.32 0.68
CA PRO A 166 9.92 -17.39 -0.10
C PRO A 166 9.47 -18.54 0.84
N PRO A 167 8.38 -19.24 0.53
CA PRO A 167 8.02 -20.47 1.22
C PRO A 167 9.14 -21.52 1.06
N LYS A 168 9.39 -22.29 2.12
CA LYS A 168 10.50 -23.26 2.23
C LYS A 168 10.04 -24.70 2.44
N ARG A 169 8.82 -24.90 2.97
CA ARG A 169 8.30 -26.21 3.37
C ARG A 169 6.86 -26.33 2.88
N GLU A 170 6.63 -27.34 2.03
CA GLU A 170 5.34 -27.84 1.51
C GLU A 170 5.02 -27.43 0.05
N LEU A 171 5.20 -28.42 -0.83
CA LEU A 171 4.62 -28.65 -2.17
C LEU A 171 4.71 -27.53 -3.20
N GLU A 172 5.42 -27.80 -4.32
CA GLU A 172 5.28 -27.25 -5.68
C GLU A 172 4.40 -26.01 -5.85
N LEU A 173 4.72 -24.98 -5.08
CA LEU A 173 4.04 -23.72 -5.10
C LEU A 173 4.53 -23.01 -6.36
N PRO A 174 3.64 -22.64 -7.32
CA PRO A 174 4.10 -21.98 -8.53
C PRO A 174 4.83 -20.69 -8.14
N PRO A 175 5.99 -20.40 -8.75
CA PRO A 175 6.72 -19.19 -8.41
C PRO A 175 5.84 -17.99 -8.72
N ARG A 176 5.77 -17.04 -7.79
CA ARG A 176 5.06 -15.77 -8.01
C ARG A 176 5.69 -14.94 -9.11
N TRP A 177 6.99 -15.11 -9.37
CA TRP A 177 7.70 -14.47 -10.47
C TRP A 177 8.09 -15.53 -11.48
N LYS A 178 7.41 -15.54 -12.62
CA LYS A 178 7.53 -16.54 -13.67
C LYS A 178 8.27 -15.96 -14.87
N LYS A 179 9.20 -16.75 -15.41
CA LYS A 179 9.79 -16.46 -16.72
C LYS A 179 8.69 -16.60 -17.77
N LYS A 180 8.56 -15.63 -18.68
CA LYS A 180 7.57 -15.70 -19.78
C LYS A 180 8.00 -16.58 -20.95
N SER A 181 9.27 -16.97 -21.03
CA SER A 181 9.83 -17.82 -22.08
C SER A 181 10.66 -18.96 -21.50
N SER A 182 10.68 -20.11 -22.18
CA SER A 182 11.61 -21.23 -21.86
C SER A 182 13.07 -20.82 -22.04
N GLU A 183 13.33 -19.96 -23.04
CA GLU A 183 14.65 -19.41 -23.37
C GLU A 183 15.00 -18.17 -22.53
N SER A 184 14.29 -17.96 -21.42
CA SER A 184 14.48 -16.80 -20.58
C SER A 184 15.85 -16.83 -19.89
N ARG A 185 16.53 -15.69 -20.00
CA ARG A 185 17.84 -15.34 -19.47
C ARG A 185 17.79 -14.84 -18.03
N TRP A 186 16.61 -14.84 -17.43
CA TRP A 186 16.46 -14.60 -16.00
C TRP A 186 16.80 -15.85 -15.20
N HIS A 187 17.55 -15.67 -14.13
CA HIS A 187 17.93 -16.71 -13.17
C HIS A 187 17.48 -16.31 -11.77
N VAL A 188 17.15 -17.30 -10.94
CA VAL A 188 16.80 -17.09 -9.53
C VAL A 188 18.01 -17.44 -8.68
N GLU A 189 18.45 -16.49 -7.84
CA GLU A 189 19.61 -16.66 -6.95
C GLU A 189 19.25 -16.30 -5.51
N GLY A 190 18.80 -17.31 -4.76
CA GLY A 190 18.20 -17.09 -3.45
C GLY A 190 16.88 -16.33 -3.61
N THR A 191 16.83 -15.09 -3.12
CA THR A 191 15.65 -14.21 -3.22
C THR A 191 15.78 -13.17 -4.34
N ARG A 192 16.85 -13.24 -5.12
CA ARG A 192 17.21 -12.28 -6.16
C ARG A 192 16.89 -12.83 -7.54
N PHE A 193 16.59 -11.95 -8.48
CA PHE A 193 16.47 -12.27 -9.88
C PHE A 193 17.62 -11.64 -10.65
N VAL A 194 18.34 -12.43 -11.44
CA VAL A 194 19.53 -12.01 -12.18
C VAL A 194 19.29 -12.27 -13.65
N PHE A 195 19.26 -11.21 -14.45
CA PHE A 195 19.25 -11.29 -15.90
C PHE A 195 20.68 -11.30 -16.43
N ARG A 196 21.01 -12.28 -17.28
CA ARG A 196 22.30 -12.41 -17.94
C ARG A 196 22.14 -12.26 -19.46
N PRO A 197 22.60 -11.16 -20.08
CA PRO A 197 22.51 -11.00 -21.53
C PRO A 197 23.40 -12.04 -22.25
N HIS A 198 23.07 -12.36 -23.50
CA HIS A 198 23.95 -13.12 -24.40
C HIS A 198 25.07 -12.24 -24.94
N GLU A 199 26.20 -12.84 -25.34
CA GLU A 199 27.22 -12.15 -26.12
C GLU A 199 26.68 -11.86 -27.53
N GLY A 200 26.62 -10.58 -27.92
CA GLY A 200 26.34 -10.16 -29.30
C GLY A 200 24.86 -9.95 -29.70
N GLY A 201 23.89 -10.02 -28.78
CA GLY A 201 22.47 -9.87 -29.11
C GLY A 201 21.75 -8.74 -28.36
N ASN A 202 21.16 -7.79 -29.10
CA ASN A 202 20.15 -6.86 -28.61
C ASN A 202 18.76 -7.40 -28.98
N GLU A 203 18.38 -8.54 -28.40
CA GLU A 203 17.05 -9.11 -28.59
C GLU A 203 16.03 -8.37 -27.72
N GLY A 204 14.75 -8.47 -28.05
CA GLY A 204 13.68 -7.82 -27.29
C GLY A 204 13.70 -8.14 -25.78
N LEU A 205 12.91 -7.38 -25.01
CA LEU A 205 12.80 -7.55 -23.56
C LEU A 205 12.41 -9.00 -23.20
N ASP A 206 13.21 -9.62 -22.34
CA ASP A 206 12.87 -10.88 -21.69
C ASP A 206 12.24 -10.59 -20.33
N TRP A 207 11.16 -11.27 -20.00
CA TRP A 207 10.22 -10.87 -18.97
C TRP A 207 10.11 -11.87 -17.82
N LEU A 208 10.12 -11.32 -16.60
CA LEU A 208 9.58 -11.93 -15.39
C LEU A 208 8.18 -11.37 -15.12
N GLY A 209 7.14 -12.20 -15.25
CA GLY A 209 5.76 -11.85 -14.93
C GLY A 209 5.40 -12.17 -13.48
N TYR A 210 4.61 -11.32 -12.85
CA TYR A 210 4.07 -11.54 -11.51
C TYR A 210 2.72 -12.26 -11.56
N GLN A 211 2.60 -13.33 -10.78
CA GLN A 211 1.37 -14.04 -10.49
C GLN A 211 1.13 -13.99 -8.98
N HIS A 212 -0.09 -13.63 -8.58
CA HIS A 212 -0.51 -13.66 -7.19
C HIS A 212 -1.22 -14.99 -6.83
N TRP A 213 -1.15 -15.35 -5.55
CA TRP A 213 -1.86 -16.47 -4.93
C TRP A 213 -2.52 -15.97 -3.65
N PRO A 214 -3.55 -16.64 -3.13
CA PRO A 214 -4.27 -16.15 -1.97
C PRO A 214 -3.44 -16.27 -0.68
N GLY A 215 -3.31 -15.17 0.05
CA GLY A 215 -2.71 -15.08 1.39
C GLY A 215 -3.73 -15.08 2.53
N TYR A 216 -4.92 -15.66 2.32
CA TYR A 216 -6.05 -15.60 3.25
C TYR A 216 -6.78 -16.95 3.30
N ALA A 217 -7.60 -17.16 4.33
CA ALA A 217 -8.47 -18.32 4.41
C ALA A 217 -9.65 -18.14 3.44
N GLY A 218 -9.85 -19.08 2.53
CA GLY A 218 -10.93 -19.01 1.54
C GLY A 218 -11.05 -20.28 0.71
N VAL A 219 -11.95 -20.25 -0.28
CA VAL A 219 -12.22 -21.38 -1.18
C VAL A 219 -11.07 -21.60 -2.17
N VAL A 220 -10.42 -20.51 -2.59
CA VAL A 220 -9.27 -20.58 -3.51
C VAL A 220 -8.06 -21.11 -2.75
N GLN A 221 -7.50 -22.21 -3.23
CA GLN A 221 -6.32 -22.81 -2.62
C GLN A 221 -5.07 -21.96 -2.89
N ARG A 222 -4.13 -21.92 -1.94
CA ARG A 222 -2.86 -21.16 -2.08
C ARG A 222 -1.96 -21.59 -3.26
N THR A 223 -2.20 -22.78 -3.82
CA THR A 223 -1.52 -23.31 -5.01
C THR A 223 -2.07 -22.71 -6.30
N GLN A 224 -3.25 -22.10 -6.25
CA GLN A 224 -3.92 -21.56 -7.42
C GLN A 224 -3.64 -20.05 -7.55
N PRO A 225 -3.50 -19.57 -8.79
CA PRO A 225 -3.79 -18.20 -9.17
C PRO A 225 -4.90 -17.50 -8.38
N SER A 226 -4.65 -16.26 -7.97
CA SER A 226 -5.70 -15.37 -7.46
C SER A 226 -5.33 -13.92 -7.74
N PRO A 227 -6.30 -13.04 -8.05
CA PRO A 227 -6.04 -11.60 -8.04
C PRO A 227 -5.65 -11.12 -6.64
N ILE A 228 -5.09 -9.91 -6.55
CA ILE A 228 -4.88 -9.27 -5.25
C ILE A 228 -6.25 -8.82 -4.71
N MET A 229 -6.54 -9.20 -3.47
CA MET A 229 -7.84 -8.92 -2.83
C MET A 229 -7.70 -7.92 -1.69
N ASP A 230 -8.83 -7.35 -1.28
CA ASP A 230 -8.95 -6.39 -0.18
C ASP A 230 -8.94 -7.02 1.22
N ASN A 231 -8.45 -8.26 1.36
CA ASN A 231 -8.35 -8.90 2.66
C ASN A 231 -7.35 -8.17 3.58
N ASP A 232 -7.62 -8.22 4.88
CA ASP A 232 -6.68 -7.81 5.92
C ASP A 232 -6.31 -9.04 6.76
N SER A 233 -5.03 -9.37 6.75
CA SER A 233 -4.50 -10.50 7.52
C SER A 233 -4.65 -10.35 9.03
N TYR A 234 -4.92 -9.14 9.51
CA TYR A 234 -5.24 -8.92 10.91
C TYR A 234 -6.55 -9.62 11.31
N ASN A 235 -7.48 -9.80 10.36
CA ASN A 235 -8.83 -10.28 10.58
C ASN A 235 -8.97 -11.79 10.26
N GLN A 236 -8.30 -12.65 11.02
CA GLN A 236 -8.27 -14.10 10.75
C GLN A 236 -9.65 -14.80 10.85
N GLN A 237 -10.61 -14.21 11.56
CA GLN A 237 -11.97 -14.75 11.72
C GLN A 237 -13.01 -14.15 10.77
N LEU A 238 -12.69 -13.05 10.08
CA LEU A 238 -13.71 -12.31 9.36
C LEU A 238 -14.05 -13.01 8.04
N SER A 239 -15.28 -13.50 7.94
CA SER A 239 -15.84 -14.01 6.69
C SER A 239 -16.67 -12.92 6.02
N ARG A 240 -16.31 -12.57 4.78
CA ARG A 240 -17.05 -11.63 3.94
C ARG A 240 -16.73 -11.87 2.47
N ARG A 241 -17.52 -11.28 1.57
CA ARG A 241 -17.13 -11.15 0.17
C ARG A 241 -15.91 -10.23 0.08
N LEU A 242 -14.88 -10.70 -0.64
CA LEU A 242 -13.69 -9.91 -0.95
C LEU A 242 -13.84 -9.24 -2.31
N ASN A 243 -13.18 -8.09 -2.46
CA ASN A 243 -13.12 -7.31 -3.69
C ASN A 243 -11.71 -7.37 -4.28
N VAL A 244 -11.64 -7.38 -5.60
CA VAL A 244 -10.36 -7.30 -6.32
C VAL A 244 -9.79 -5.89 -6.15
N VAL A 245 -8.50 -5.80 -5.87
CA VAL A 245 -7.78 -4.52 -5.77
C VAL A 245 -6.85 -4.41 -6.96
N THR A 246 -7.08 -3.40 -7.78
CA THR A 246 -6.25 -3.03 -8.95
C THR A 246 -5.18 -2.01 -8.61
N ASP A 247 -5.35 -1.35 -7.46
CA ASP A 247 -4.48 -0.28 -7.00
C ASP A 247 -3.29 -0.88 -6.28
N ILE A 248 -2.17 -0.94 -7.00
CA ILE A 248 -1.00 -1.73 -6.64
C ILE A 248 0.27 -0.94 -6.83
N MET A 249 1.29 -1.33 -6.08
CA MET A 249 2.62 -0.77 -6.17
C MET A 249 3.66 -1.88 -6.11
N LEU A 250 4.57 -1.88 -7.09
CA LEU A 250 5.79 -2.68 -7.10
C LEU A 250 6.91 -1.81 -6.53
N ALA A 251 7.63 -2.35 -5.54
CA ALA A 251 8.88 -1.76 -5.07
C ALA A 251 9.98 -2.82 -5.17
N CYS A 252 11.12 -2.48 -5.78
CA CYS A 252 12.27 -3.35 -5.82
C CYS A 252 13.56 -2.54 -5.95
N ARG A 253 14.69 -3.14 -5.57
CA ARG A 253 16.00 -2.58 -5.85
C ARG A 253 16.53 -3.16 -7.15
N ILE A 254 17.00 -2.30 -8.04
CA ILE A 254 17.58 -2.69 -9.33
C ILE A 254 19.05 -2.28 -9.38
N ARG A 255 19.94 -3.24 -9.64
CA ARG A 255 21.35 -3.03 -10.01
C ARG A 255 21.56 -3.39 -11.46
N ILE A 256 22.43 -2.65 -12.13
CA ILE A 256 22.62 -2.73 -13.57
C ILE A 256 24.11 -2.78 -13.84
N GLY A 257 24.52 -3.67 -14.74
CA GLY A 257 25.89 -3.78 -15.19
C GLY A 257 26.30 -2.63 -16.11
N ASP A 258 27.57 -2.61 -16.49
CA ASP A 258 28.16 -1.54 -17.30
C ASP A 258 27.84 -1.65 -18.81
N GLY A 259 26.99 -2.60 -19.20
CA GLY A 259 26.59 -2.82 -20.59
C GLY A 259 25.51 -1.88 -21.12
N GLU A 260 25.36 -1.85 -22.44
CA GLU A 260 24.32 -1.09 -23.15
C GLU A 260 23.01 -1.89 -23.18
N GLY A 261 22.02 -1.48 -22.40
CA GLY A 261 20.74 -2.18 -22.35
C GLY A 261 19.64 -1.40 -21.63
N CYS A 262 18.50 -2.04 -21.44
CA CYS A 262 17.34 -1.46 -20.76
C CYS A 262 16.77 -2.42 -19.72
N VAL A 263 16.18 -1.84 -18.67
CA VAL A 263 15.27 -2.54 -17.75
C VAL A 263 13.89 -1.92 -17.87
N ALA A 264 12.86 -2.73 -17.94
CA ALA A 264 11.48 -2.31 -18.06
C ALA A 264 10.68 -2.76 -16.83
N LEU A 265 9.75 -1.93 -16.39
CA LEU A 265 8.70 -2.29 -15.43
C LEU A 265 7.35 -2.09 -16.11
N GLU A 266 6.45 -3.06 -15.96
CA GLU A 266 5.10 -3.00 -16.50
C GLU A 266 4.08 -3.17 -15.37
N ILE A 267 3.00 -2.38 -15.42
CA ILE A 267 1.80 -2.49 -14.58
C ILE A 267 0.57 -2.36 -15.48
N THR A 268 -0.53 -3.02 -15.13
CA THR A 268 -1.81 -2.87 -15.83
C THR A 268 -2.92 -2.42 -14.89
N ASP A 269 -3.86 -1.65 -15.42
CA ASP A 269 -5.14 -1.32 -14.77
C ASP A 269 -6.26 -2.33 -15.07
N LEU A 270 -5.88 -3.53 -15.53
CA LEU A 270 -6.68 -4.64 -16.07
C LEU A 270 -6.99 -4.58 -17.56
N ASN A 271 -6.91 -3.41 -18.20
CA ASN A 271 -7.19 -3.28 -19.63
C ASN A 271 -5.96 -2.75 -20.37
N ASP A 272 -5.41 -1.63 -19.90
CA ASP A 272 -4.23 -1.00 -20.48
C ASP A 272 -2.96 -1.47 -19.77
N ARG A 273 -1.85 -1.53 -20.52
CA ARG A 273 -0.51 -1.81 -20.01
C ARG A 273 0.32 -0.54 -20.01
N TYR A 274 0.81 -0.17 -18.84
CA TYR A 274 1.70 0.95 -18.65
C TYR A 274 3.11 0.44 -18.42
N ARG A 275 4.07 0.94 -19.20
CA ARG A 275 5.46 0.52 -19.14
C ARG A 275 6.37 1.69 -18.86
N VAL A 276 7.36 1.49 -17.99
CA VAL A 276 8.50 2.39 -17.79
C VAL A 276 9.76 1.64 -18.18
N GLU A 277 10.50 2.17 -19.15
CA GLU A 277 11.77 1.63 -19.65
C GLU A 277 12.90 2.57 -19.25
N LEU A 278 13.87 2.04 -18.51
CA LEU A 278 15.10 2.73 -18.15
C LEU A 278 16.20 2.22 -19.08
N CYS A 279 16.61 3.04 -20.04
CA CYS A 279 17.60 2.68 -21.06
C CYS A 279 18.93 3.38 -20.82
N PHE A 280 19.97 2.60 -20.54
CA PHE A 280 21.28 3.08 -20.07
C PHE A 280 22.18 3.54 -21.20
N GLN A 281 22.08 2.92 -22.38
CA GLN A 281 22.82 3.31 -23.58
C GLN A 281 22.55 4.77 -23.97
N HIS A 282 21.26 5.15 -23.99
CA HIS A 282 20.84 6.50 -24.36
C HIS A 282 20.58 7.42 -23.16
N ARG A 283 20.72 6.88 -21.95
CA ARG A 283 20.40 7.54 -20.68
C ARG A 283 19.00 8.16 -20.67
N GLN A 284 18.01 7.40 -21.14
CA GLN A 284 16.61 7.83 -21.26
C GLN A 284 15.71 6.96 -20.40
N LEU A 285 14.75 7.61 -19.74
CA LEU A 285 13.56 6.98 -19.24
C LEU A 285 12.47 7.20 -20.28
N VAL A 286 11.82 6.14 -20.71
CA VAL A 286 10.65 6.19 -21.59
C VAL A 286 9.47 5.59 -20.85
N TRP A 287 8.28 6.16 -21.00
CA TRP A 287 7.08 5.48 -20.56
C TRP A 287 5.98 5.51 -21.62
N SER A 288 5.22 4.43 -21.66
CA SER A 288 4.25 4.14 -22.72
C SER A 288 2.97 3.52 -22.16
N GLN A 289 1.89 3.63 -22.93
CA GLN A 289 0.61 2.95 -22.72
C GLN A 289 0.31 2.09 -23.95
N ASN A 290 0.09 0.78 -23.77
CA ASN A 290 -0.23 -0.17 -24.84
C ASN A 290 0.77 -0.18 -26.03
N SER A 291 2.03 0.20 -25.77
CA SER A 291 3.13 0.40 -26.74
C SER A 291 3.27 1.81 -27.32
N ASP A 292 2.29 2.68 -27.12
CA ASP A 292 2.38 4.08 -27.54
C ASP A 292 3.26 4.86 -26.54
N GLU A 293 4.38 5.40 -27.02
CA GLU A 293 5.26 6.25 -26.21
C GLU A 293 4.52 7.53 -25.79
N LEU A 294 4.38 7.74 -24.49
CA LEU A 294 3.72 8.92 -23.92
C LEU A 294 4.72 10.01 -23.54
N SER A 295 5.91 9.62 -23.05
CA SER A 295 6.98 10.58 -22.80
C SER A 295 8.34 9.93 -22.72
N ARG A 296 9.36 10.77 -22.90
CA ARG A 296 10.78 10.46 -22.76
C ARG A 296 11.46 11.57 -21.99
N ILE A 297 12.17 11.20 -20.93
CA ILE A 297 12.91 12.13 -20.08
C ILE A 297 14.33 11.63 -19.82
N PRO A 298 15.31 12.54 -19.59
CA PRO A 298 16.67 12.12 -19.24
C PRO A 298 16.68 11.29 -17.95
N LEU A 299 17.43 10.18 -17.94
CA LEU A 299 17.66 9.43 -16.71
C LEU A 299 18.44 10.29 -15.70
N PRO A 300 17.99 10.36 -14.43
CA PRO A 300 18.74 11.03 -13.37
C PRO A 300 20.20 10.55 -13.34
N ARG A 301 21.14 11.49 -13.18
CA ARG A 301 22.59 11.21 -13.25
C ARG A 301 23.10 10.26 -12.16
N PHE A 302 22.29 9.97 -11.15
CA PHE A 302 22.67 9.18 -9.98
C PHE A 302 22.15 7.73 -10.09
N ALA A 303 23.05 6.80 -9.74
CA ALA A 303 22.79 5.69 -8.80
C ALA A 303 22.57 4.24 -9.28
N PHE A 304 22.65 3.88 -10.56
CA PHE A 304 22.53 2.44 -10.90
C PHE A 304 23.75 1.58 -10.52
N ALA A 305 24.94 2.19 -10.34
CA ALA A 305 26.18 1.49 -9.96
C ALA A 305 26.14 0.84 -8.55
N ARG A 306 25.30 1.34 -7.63
CA ARG A 306 25.12 0.78 -6.27
C ARG A 306 23.72 0.17 -6.07
N GLY A 307 22.92 0.18 -7.12
CA GLY A 307 21.52 -0.22 -7.14
C GLY A 307 20.59 0.80 -6.51
N VAL A 308 19.51 1.09 -7.21
CA VAL A 308 18.47 2.08 -6.83
C VAL A 308 17.21 1.38 -6.38
N LEU A 309 16.46 1.98 -5.47
CA LEU A 309 15.07 1.62 -5.21
C LEU A 309 14.20 2.21 -6.33
N VAL A 310 13.44 1.37 -7.02
CA VAL A 310 12.37 1.83 -7.90
C VAL A 310 11.02 1.49 -7.30
N GLU A 311 10.07 2.40 -7.49
CA GLU A 311 8.69 2.23 -7.07
C GLU A 311 7.79 2.61 -8.23
N PHE A 312 6.95 1.67 -8.66
CA PHE A 312 6.02 1.83 -9.77
C PHE A 312 4.62 1.46 -9.31
N ALA A 313 3.65 2.35 -9.49
CA ALA A 313 2.28 2.15 -9.02
C ALA A 313 1.23 2.63 -10.00
N TRP A 314 0.13 1.88 -10.05
CA TRP A 314 -1.17 2.35 -10.50
C TRP A 314 -2.05 2.51 -9.26
N CYS A 315 -2.51 3.72 -8.98
CA CYS A 315 -3.31 3.99 -7.77
C CYS A 315 -4.15 5.25 -7.96
N ASP A 316 -5.40 5.28 -7.52
CA ASP A 316 -6.34 6.41 -7.60
C ASP A 316 -6.47 6.98 -9.04
N GLY A 317 -6.41 6.12 -10.07
CA GLY A 317 -6.47 6.55 -11.47
C GLY A 317 -5.28 7.41 -11.92
N GLN A 318 -4.10 7.18 -11.36
CA GLN A 318 -2.84 7.79 -11.79
C GLN A 318 -1.70 6.78 -11.82
N LEU A 319 -0.72 7.07 -12.67
CA LEU A 319 0.54 6.37 -12.74
C LEU A 319 1.60 7.12 -11.92
N LEU A 320 2.28 6.40 -11.03
CA LEU A 320 3.37 6.92 -10.20
C LEU A 320 4.64 6.11 -10.45
N PHE A 321 5.75 6.77 -10.75
CA PHE A 321 7.08 6.14 -10.82
C PHE A 321 8.12 6.99 -10.09
N ALA A 322 8.94 6.35 -9.28
CA ALA A 322 10.02 7.02 -8.55
C ALA A 322 11.30 6.19 -8.52
N ILE A 323 12.42 6.91 -8.38
CA ILE A 323 13.76 6.35 -8.18
C ILE A 323 14.32 6.94 -6.90
N ASP A 324 14.75 6.10 -5.96
CA ASP A 324 15.30 6.47 -4.65
C ASP A 324 14.43 7.49 -3.89
N GLY A 325 13.11 7.29 -3.96
CA GLY A 325 12.15 8.18 -3.30
C GLY A 325 11.81 9.46 -4.06
N HIS A 326 12.50 9.75 -5.17
CA HIS A 326 12.27 10.93 -6.00
C HIS A 326 11.31 10.61 -7.16
N PRO A 327 10.09 11.19 -7.19
CA PRO A 327 9.16 10.98 -8.29
C PRO A 327 9.74 11.43 -9.63
N GLN A 328 9.63 10.56 -10.63
CA GLN A 328 10.00 10.83 -12.03
C GLN A 328 8.77 10.95 -12.92
N ILE A 329 7.74 10.13 -12.65
CA ILE A 329 6.45 10.19 -13.32
C ILE A 329 5.35 10.36 -12.28
N ARG A 330 4.46 11.31 -12.56
CA ARG A 330 3.12 11.40 -12.00
C ARG A 330 2.19 11.79 -13.13
N HIS A 331 1.34 10.86 -13.55
CA HIS A 331 0.39 11.09 -14.62
C HIS A 331 -1.03 10.76 -14.16
N GLU A 332 -1.92 11.75 -14.20
CA GLU A 332 -3.30 11.62 -13.75
C GLU A 332 -4.23 11.39 -14.95
N PHE A 333 -4.97 10.29 -14.95
CA PHE A 333 -5.96 10.00 -15.98
C PHE A 333 -7.30 10.65 -15.62
N LYS A 334 -8.10 10.95 -16.65
CA LYS A 334 -9.46 11.45 -16.43
C LYS A 334 -10.29 10.37 -15.73
N ASP A 335 -11.05 10.76 -14.72
CA ASP A 335 -11.84 9.83 -13.90
C ASP A 335 -12.77 8.95 -14.75
N VAL A 336 -13.44 9.52 -15.75
CA VAL A 336 -14.34 8.78 -16.67
C VAL A 336 -13.58 7.72 -17.48
N GLU A 337 -12.36 8.03 -17.90
CA GLU A 337 -11.52 7.13 -18.67
C GLU A 337 -11.02 5.99 -17.78
N ALA A 338 -10.47 6.33 -16.61
CA ALA A 338 -10.04 5.35 -15.62
C ALA A 338 -11.19 4.43 -15.18
N ASP A 339 -12.40 4.98 -14.98
CA ASP A 339 -13.63 4.24 -14.63
C ASP A 339 -14.02 3.25 -15.74
N ARG A 340 -14.04 3.71 -17.00
CA ARG A 340 -14.39 2.88 -18.15
C ARG A 340 -13.40 1.74 -18.33
N THR A 341 -12.11 2.05 -18.30
CA THR A 341 -11.02 1.10 -18.52
C THR A 341 -11.03 -0.01 -17.46
N HIS A 342 -11.23 0.35 -16.18
CA HIS A 342 -11.39 -0.65 -15.11
C HIS A 342 -12.63 -1.53 -15.28
N ARG A 343 -13.80 -0.93 -15.60
CA ARG A 343 -15.04 -1.70 -15.76
C ARG A 343 -14.90 -2.73 -16.87
N GLN A 344 -14.35 -2.31 -18.00
CA GLN A 344 -14.09 -3.20 -19.13
C GLN A 344 -13.09 -4.31 -18.75
N GLY A 345 -11.96 -3.96 -18.13
CA GLY A 345 -10.97 -4.95 -17.69
C GLY A 345 -11.53 -5.98 -16.69
N MET A 346 -12.41 -5.54 -15.78
CA MET A 346 -13.11 -6.44 -14.85
C MET A 346 -14.12 -7.36 -15.56
N GLU A 347 -14.89 -6.85 -16.52
CA GLU A 347 -15.83 -7.65 -17.32
C GLU A 347 -15.10 -8.69 -18.17
N ASP A 348 -14.03 -8.27 -18.86
CA ASP A 348 -13.23 -9.14 -19.71
C ASP A 348 -12.53 -10.22 -18.88
N TRP A 349 -12.00 -9.86 -17.71
CA TRP A 349 -11.43 -10.83 -16.78
C TRP A 349 -12.47 -11.85 -16.29
N GLN A 350 -13.67 -11.41 -15.91
CA GLN A 350 -14.75 -12.31 -15.49
C GLN A 350 -15.21 -13.25 -16.60
N ARG A 351 -15.12 -12.83 -17.87
CA ARG A 351 -15.44 -13.65 -19.05
C ARG A 351 -14.28 -14.56 -19.47
N SER A 352 -13.05 -14.21 -19.12
CA SER A 352 -11.88 -14.99 -19.50
C SER A 352 -11.91 -16.35 -18.80
N ASP A 353 -11.96 -17.42 -19.59
CA ASP A 353 -11.78 -18.80 -19.10
C ASP A 353 -10.33 -19.02 -18.60
N SER A 354 -9.44 -18.04 -18.82
CA SER A 354 -8.07 -18.06 -18.33
C SER A 354 -8.06 -17.95 -16.81
N ARG A 355 -7.81 -19.08 -16.15
CA ARG A 355 -7.35 -19.16 -14.75
C ARG A 355 -5.99 -18.46 -14.54
N ASP A 356 -5.48 -17.75 -15.52
CA ASP A 356 -4.27 -16.96 -15.41
C ASP A 356 -4.64 -15.68 -14.65
N PRO A 357 -4.19 -15.51 -13.40
CA PRO A 357 -4.50 -14.32 -12.66
C PRO A 357 -3.81 -13.21 -13.43
N ILE A 358 -4.57 -12.18 -13.86
CA ILE A 358 -4.06 -11.02 -14.60
C ILE A 358 -2.65 -10.74 -14.10
N SER A 359 -1.63 -10.97 -14.94
CA SER A 359 -0.27 -10.63 -14.57
C SER A 359 -0.24 -9.12 -14.46
N GLN A 360 -0.53 -8.61 -13.26
CA GLN A 360 -0.73 -7.19 -13.04
C GLN A 360 0.57 -6.41 -13.18
N MET A 361 1.71 -7.13 -13.14
CA MET A 361 3.04 -6.54 -13.12
C MET A 361 4.05 -7.43 -13.84
N ALA A 362 5.07 -6.82 -14.44
CA ALA A 362 6.21 -7.55 -14.98
C ALA A 362 7.51 -6.71 -14.90
N ILE A 363 8.65 -7.41 -14.90
CA ILE A 363 9.97 -6.80 -15.00
C ILE A 363 10.67 -7.38 -16.23
N GLY A 364 11.10 -6.53 -17.14
CA GLY A 364 11.79 -6.89 -18.37
C GLY A 364 13.25 -6.45 -18.35
N ALA A 365 14.13 -7.16 -19.03
CA ALA A 365 15.51 -6.71 -19.24
C ALA A 365 16.05 -7.14 -20.60
N THR A 366 16.98 -6.35 -21.14
CA THR A 366 17.76 -6.69 -22.33
C THR A 366 19.11 -5.96 -22.37
N GLY A 367 20.06 -6.50 -23.14
CA GLY A 367 21.35 -5.88 -23.48
C GLY A 367 22.40 -5.80 -22.36
N THR A 368 21.98 -5.63 -21.10
CA THR A 368 22.89 -5.46 -19.95
C THR A 368 22.50 -6.38 -18.80
N ALA A 369 23.47 -6.76 -17.96
CA ALA A 369 23.19 -7.54 -16.76
C ALA A 369 22.32 -6.73 -15.80
N VAL A 370 21.27 -7.35 -15.25
CA VAL A 370 20.35 -6.73 -14.28
C VAL A 370 20.20 -7.63 -13.07
N THR A 371 20.27 -7.07 -11.88
CA THR A 371 19.90 -7.77 -10.63
C THR A 371 18.76 -7.05 -9.95
N VAL A 372 17.70 -7.78 -9.67
CA VAL A 372 16.53 -7.31 -8.91
C VAL A 372 16.50 -8.00 -7.55
N ASP A 373 16.45 -7.21 -6.48
CA ASP A 373 16.26 -7.71 -5.12
C ASP A 373 15.33 -6.81 -4.30
N ARG A 374 15.04 -7.18 -3.04
CA ARG A 374 14.07 -6.47 -2.19
C ARG A 374 12.70 -6.29 -2.86
N LEU A 375 12.30 -7.26 -3.67
CA LEU A 375 11.09 -7.18 -4.45
C LEU A 375 9.87 -7.34 -3.53
N ARG A 376 8.97 -6.35 -3.57
CA ARG A 376 7.74 -6.29 -2.78
C ARG A 376 6.58 -5.80 -3.62
N VAL A 377 5.40 -6.35 -3.34
CA VAL A 377 4.14 -5.89 -3.93
C VAL A 377 3.21 -5.43 -2.82
N PHE A 378 2.66 -4.25 -3.02
CA PHE A 378 1.69 -3.65 -2.14
C PHE A 378 0.38 -3.42 -2.89
N ARG A 379 -0.72 -3.36 -2.14
CA ARG A 379 -1.98 -2.79 -2.60
C ARG A 379 -2.29 -1.50 -1.83
N ASP A 380 -3.18 -0.70 -2.36
CA ASP A 380 -3.79 0.38 -1.59
C ASP A 380 -4.86 -0.13 -0.59
N LEU A 381 -5.33 0.73 0.30
CA LEU A 381 -6.54 0.51 1.08
C LEU A 381 -7.76 0.60 0.16
N HIS A 382 -8.60 -0.43 0.18
CA HIS A 382 -9.77 -0.50 -0.68
C HIS A 382 -11.02 -0.03 0.08
N TYR A 383 -11.40 1.24 -0.10
CA TYR A 383 -12.51 1.86 0.62
C TYR A 383 -13.87 1.32 0.18
N LEU A 384 -14.70 0.93 1.14
CA LEU A 384 -16.00 0.30 0.91
C LEU A 384 -17.09 0.97 1.75
N THR A 385 -18.32 0.86 1.28
CA THR A 385 -19.53 1.25 2.02
C THR A 385 -19.82 0.27 3.16
N PRO A 386 -20.72 0.60 4.11
CA PRO A 386 -21.01 -0.23 5.28
C PRO A 386 -21.41 -1.69 5.02
N ASP A 387 -21.98 -1.96 3.85
CA ASP A 387 -22.37 -3.30 3.39
C ASP A 387 -21.24 -4.04 2.65
N TYR A 388 -20.03 -3.46 2.61
CA TYR A 388 -18.82 -4.02 2.02
C TYR A 388 -18.88 -4.27 0.51
N VAL A 389 -19.77 -3.55 -0.17
CA VAL A 389 -19.93 -3.57 -1.62
C VAL A 389 -19.40 -2.27 -2.20
N ASP A 390 -18.95 -2.31 -3.45
CA ASP A 390 -18.61 -1.11 -4.19
C ASP A 390 -19.89 -0.51 -4.82
N HIS A 391 -20.39 0.60 -4.25
CA HIS A 391 -21.61 1.27 -4.72
C HIS A 391 -21.34 2.70 -5.18
N HIS A 392 -21.72 3.01 -6.42
CA HIS A 392 -21.73 4.38 -6.97
C HIS A 392 -22.82 5.30 -6.38
N ARG A 393 -23.59 4.87 -5.37
CA ARG A 393 -24.79 5.58 -4.90
C ARG A 393 -24.70 6.10 -3.48
N ASN A 394 -23.73 5.63 -2.71
CA ASN A 394 -23.58 6.07 -1.32
C ASN A 394 -22.73 7.35 -1.29
N GLN A 395 -23.40 8.46 -0.97
CA GLN A 395 -22.77 9.77 -0.88
C GLN A 395 -23.01 10.36 0.51
N TRP A 396 -21.95 10.88 1.10
CA TRP A 396 -21.98 11.56 2.38
C TRP A 396 -21.67 13.04 2.18
N LEU A 397 -22.65 13.90 2.44
CA LEU A 397 -22.48 15.34 2.41
C LEU A 397 -22.01 15.81 3.80
N LEU A 398 -20.90 16.54 3.82
CA LEU A 398 -20.33 17.12 5.03
C LEU A 398 -20.77 18.56 5.21
N GLY A 399 -20.99 18.95 6.46
CA GLY A 399 -21.13 20.34 6.86
C GLY A 399 -19.84 21.17 6.66
N PRO A 400 -19.92 22.50 6.78
CA PRO A 400 -18.81 23.42 6.53
C PRO A 400 -17.63 23.29 7.51
N ASP A 401 -17.82 22.59 8.64
CA ASP A 401 -16.81 22.33 9.66
C ASP A 401 -16.71 20.84 10.02
N GLU A 402 -17.20 19.95 9.15
CA GLU A 402 -17.23 18.52 9.40
C GLU A 402 -16.17 17.76 8.59
N LEU A 403 -15.61 16.72 9.19
CA LEU A 403 -14.63 15.82 8.59
C LEU A 403 -15.26 14.43 8.41
N PHE A 404 -14.92 13.76 7.31
CA PHE A 404 -15.22 12.35 7.14
C PHE A 404 -13.98 11.53 7.52
N VAL A 405 -14.12 10.62 8.49
CA VAL A 405 -13.00 9.84 9.01
C VAL A 405 -13.25 8.35 8.83
N VAL A 406 -12.21 7.59 8.48
CA VAL A 406 -12.29 6.15 8.21
C VAL A 406 -11.09 5.45 8.81
N GLY A 407 -11.28 4.22 9.31
CA GLY A 407 -10.17 3.41 9.82
C GLY A 407 -9.53 2.59 8.71
N ASP A 408 -8.21 2.37 8.77
CA ASP A 408 -7.49 1.65 7.71
C ASP A 408 -7.93 0.17 7.57
N ASN A 409 -8.44 -0.43 8.64
CA ASN A 409 -9.08 -1.75 8.60
C ASN A 409 -10.56 -1.59 8.22
N ILE A 410 -10.77 -1.33 6.92
CA ILE A 410 -12.05 -1.00 6.29
C ILE A 410 -13.22 -1.86 6.78
N PRO A 411 -13.13 -3.20 6.86
CA PRO A 411 -14.32 -4.01 7.13
C PRO A 411 -14.72 -4.11 8.61
N ILE A 412 -13.90 -3.68 9.57
CA ILE A 412 -14.28 -3.72 11.00
C ILE A 412 -14.33 -2.34 11.65
N SER A 413 -13.89 -1.32 10.93
CA SER A 413 -13.80 0.04 11.46
C SER A 413 -15.17 0.65 11.70
N GLN A 414 -15.42 1.08 12.94
CA GLN A 414 -16.56 1.90 13.32
C GLN A 414 -16.19 3.38 13.13
N ASP A 415 -16.76 4.02 12.13
CA ASP A 415 -16.34 5.33 11.63
C ASP A 415 -17.47 6.07 10.90
N SER A 416 -17.17 7.18 10.21
CA SER A 416 -18.14 8.06 9.56
C SER A 416 -19.15 7.34 8.68
N ARG A 417 -18.80 6.19 8.08
CA ARG A 417 -19.70 5.41 7.22
C ARG A 417 -20.91 4.85 7.97
N HIS A 418 -20.77 4.62 9.27
CA HIS A 418 -21.77 3.94 10.11
C HIS A 418 -22.54 4.89 11.03
N TRP A 419 -22.20 6.17 11.04
CA TRP A 419 -22.82 7.13 11.95
C TRP A 419 -24.11 7.71 11.36
N PRO A 420 -25.13 8.00 12.19
CA PRO A 420 -26.35 8.67 11.74
C PRO A 420 -26.07 10.02 11.07
N ARG A 421 -25.06 10.75 11.57
CA ARG A 421 -24.46 11.91 10.92
C ARG A 421 -23.03 11.54 10.53
N PRO A 422 -22.69 11.51 9.23
CA PRO A 422 -21.38 11.03 8.79
C PRO A 422 -20.25 12.00 9.15
N GLY A 423 -20.54 13.29 9.21
CA GLY A 423 -19.57 14.33 9.54
C GLY A 423 -19.24 14.35 11.03
N MET A 424 -17.93 14.33 11.33
CA MET A 424 -17.39 14.63 12.65
C MET A 424 -17.03 16.12 12.70
N PRO A 425 -17.55 16.92 13.64
CA PRO A 425 -17.14 18.31 13.80
C PRO A 425 -15.62 18.42 14.04
N ALA A 426 -14.94 19.28 13.27
CA ALA A 426 -13.49 19.44 13.33
C ALA A 426 -12.99 19.92 14.71
N GLU A 427 -13.83 20.65 15.44
CA GLU A 427 -13.58 21.07 16.82
C GLU A 427 -13.46 19.91 17.82
N GLN A 428 -13.96 18.71 17.48
CA GLN A 428 -13.82 17.50 18.30
C GLN A 428 -12.46 16.83 18.14
N LEU A 429 -11.62 17.29 17.19
CA LEU A 429 -10.27 16.80 17.05
C LEU A 429 -9.47 17.09 18.32
N TRP A 430 -8.92 16.03 18.90
CA TRP A 430 -8.04 16.18 20.05
C TRP A 430 -6.59 16.41 19.65
N GLY A 431 -6.17 15.88 18.50
CA GLY A 431 -4.85 16.11 17.93
C GLY A 431 -4.50 15.14 16.82
N ARG A 432 -3.36 15.41 16.17
CA ARG A 432 -2.79 14.54 15.13
C ARG A 432 -1.95 13.44 15.78
N VAL A 433 -2.07 12.23 15.27
CA VAL A 433 -1.30 11.07 15.71
C VAL A 433 0.08 11.08 15.05
N TRP A 434 1.13 11.01 15.86
CA TRP A 434 2.54 10.93 15.47
C TRP A 434 3.21 9.67 16.03
N GLY A 435 4.31 9.23 15.39
CA GLY A 435 5.13 8.12 15.90
C GLY A 435 4.74 6.74 15.36
N MET A 436 4.38 6.66 14.08
CA MET A 436 4.23 5.39 13.37
C MET A 436 5.61 4.90 12.87
N HIS A 437 6.46 4.42 13.79
CA HIS A 437 7.71 3.73 13.43
C HIS A 437 7.82 2.39 14.17
#